data_AF-A0A1R3ULE3-F1
#
_entry.id   AF-A0A1R3ULE3-F1
#
_cell.length_a   1.000
_cell.length_b   1.000
_cell.length_c   1.000
_cell.angle_alpha   90.00
_cell.angle_beta   90.00
_cell.angle_gamma   90.00
#
_symmetry.space_group_name_H-M   'P 1'
#
loop_
_entity.id
_entity.type
_entity.pdbx_description
1 polymer ?
#
loop_
_entity_poly.entity_id
_entity_poly.type
_entity_poly.pdbx_seq_one_letter_code
_entity_poly.pdbx_strand_id
1 'polypeptide(L)'
;MPPPATPRLRGDLIRIGSLVVVFTLTGVAAYALIGLLSAEPDGPLGLGVRSAAFALVILPLVWALCRTAGRTLSSIGLSTPGRAWPPLATAALSAWSVSALVVGAALITDNATLDSAALLPALLWALLLAPLMTLAQILPEELVFRGYVQHLLGFHLSQVAVLLVQTVLFAGAVSLAMGSTDALLDLVLLGVLTGLLRMTTGGVWAGVGVRLALTATVIVLHGVDLSFGAGSGAWNLGVSMGGAFAAYLAIRFLFAARPELTRVPADQDALPRRRIPVRGIMYDVGSSYVPGQNSRERWNPEAVREEMRVIHEDLHCTTVSLFGQDLDRLEQAARFALAQGLDVWLQPRSLDARHDELVEHVGRAAELAGRLIEEYPDRVVLNVGCELTILNRDIIPGRDMRRRTMALYVFGMLPFYYNRRLNRVLRRLAEVARERFPGPLTYGSGTWETVDWTPFDIIGVDYYLDELTRGSYRQGLRALNRLGKPVVVTEFGCCSYRGAETLGGSGGDPLDWRDLDDRRVRGNPVRDEGVQADMIEKLIDVYETEDVHGAFLCMFVEGDCRYSPDPTRDSDMASFGIVRPPSLESGLSPDDGHWEPKEGFHALARRYGAEDLNRAVRA
;
A
#
# COMPACT_ATOMS: atom_id res chain seq x y z
N MET A 1 6.71 1.54 31.87
CA MET A 1 6.10 2.73 31.24
C MET A 1 4.60 2.50 31.15
N PRO A 2 3.73 3.48 31.39
CA PRO A 2 2.32 3.33 31.04
C PRO A 2 2.23 3.06 29.52
N PRO A 3 1.31 2.18 29.06
CA PRO A 3 1.16 1.90 27.64
C PRO A 3 0.83 3.21 26.90
N PRO A 4 1.35 3.42 25.68
CA PRO A 4 0.96 4.57 24.87
C PRO A 4 -0.56 4.53 24.71
N ALA A 5 -1.22 5.61 25.14
CA ALA A 5 -2.67 5.70 25.10
C ALA A 5 -3.15 5.43 23.68
N THR A 6 -4.01 4.43 23.51
CA THR A 6 -4.70 4.16 22.25
C THR A 6 -5.36 5.46 21.77
N PRO A 7 -5.15 5.90 20.51
CA PRO A 7 -5.91 7.01 19.96
C PRO A 7 -7.38 6.59 19.99
N ARG A 8 -8.14 7.10 20.96
CA ARG A 8 -9.57 6.85 21.02
C ARG A 8 -10.15 7.49 19.78
N LEU A 9 -10.73 6.70 18.87
CA LEU A 9 -11.43 7.18 17.67
C LEU A 9 -12.29 8.42 17.97
N ARG A 10 -13.02 8.40 19.09
CA ARG A 10 -13.81 9.53 19.57
C ARG A 10 -12.99 10.81 19.82
N GLY A 11 -11.81 10.71 20.41
CA GLY A 11 -10.92 11.84 20.66
C GLY A 11 -10.34 12.42 19.37
N ASP A 12 -9.95 11.57 18.42
CA ASP A 12 -9.45 12.01 17.12
C ASP A 12 -10.56 12.65 16.27
N LEU A 13 -11.77 12.10 16.28
CA LEU A 13 -12.94 12.69 15.63
C LEU A 13 -13.33 14.04 16.24
N ILE A 14 -13.27 14.20 17.56
CA ILE A 14 -13.50 15.50 18.23
C ILE A 14 -12.45 16.53 17.78
N ARG A 15 -11.17 16.14 17.72
CA ARG A 15 -10.10 17.02 17.26
C ARG A 15 -10.30 17.44 15.81
N ILE A 16 -10.59 16.49 14.91
CA ILE A 16 -10.94 16.76 13.51
C ILE A 16 -12.12 17.73 13.44
N GLY A 17 -13.23 17.41 14.11
CA GLY A 17 -14.43 18.24 14.11
C GLY A 17 -14.16 19.65 14.61
N SER A 18 -13.43 19.78 15.73
CA SER A 18 -13.07 21.10 16.29
C SER A 18 -12.21 21.92 15.34
N LEU A 19 -11.21 21.31 14.70
CA LEU A 19 -10.33 22.01 13.76
C LEU A 19 -11.08 22.45 12.51
N VAL A 20 -11.94 21.59 11.94
CA VAL A 20 -12.75 21.92 10.76
C VAL A 20 -13.75 23.04 11.08
N VAL A 21 -14.40 22.99 12.24
CA VAL A 21 -15.32 24.06 12.67
C VAL A 21 -14.59 25.39 12.84
N VAL A 22 -13.44 25.41 13.53
CA VAL A 22 -12.66 26.64 13.70
C VAL A 22 -12.15 27.16 12.35
N PHE A 23 -11.72 26.27 11.46
CA PHE A 23 -11.35 26.63 10.09
C PHE A 23 -12.50 27.32 9.34
N THR A 24 -13.70 26.73 9.34
CA THR A 24 -14.87 27.29 8.67
C THR A 24 -15.27 28.63 9.28
N LEU A 25 -15.35 28.74 10.61
CA LEU A 25 -15.70 29.98 11.30
C LEU A 25 -14.69 31.10 11.05
N THR A 26 -13.39 30.77 10.99
CA THR A 26 -12.32 31.73 10.65
C THR A 26 -12.52 32.26 9.23
N GLY A 27 -12.84 31.38 8.28
CA GLY A 27 -13.15 31.76 6.91
C GLY A 27 -14.37 32.68 6.82
N VAL A 28 -15.49 32.29 7.44
CA VAL A 28 -16.72 33.11 7.47
C VAL A 28 -16.47 34.48 8.08
N ALA A 29 -15.76 34.55 9.21
CA ALA A 29 -15.41 35.81 9.87
C ALA A 29 -14.52 36.70 8.99
N ALA A 30 -13.55 36.10 8.28
CA ALA A 30 -12.70 36.82 7.35
C ALA A 30 -13.51 37.42 6.19
N TYR A 31 -14.40 36.65 5.55
CA TYR A 31 -15.26 37.16 4.47
C TYR A 31 -16.23 38.24 4.96
N ALA A 32 -16.80 38.10 6.16
CA ALA A 32 -17.64 39.12 6.77
C ALA A 32 -16.86 40.43 7.01
N LEU A 33 -15.62 40.35 7.50
CA LEU A 33 -14.76 41.51 7.71
C LEU A 33 -14.37 42.17 6.38
N ILE A 34 -14.08 41.40 5.34
CA ILE A 34 -13.82 41.92 3.98
C ILE A 34 -15.01 42.72 3.47
N GLY A 35 -16.23 42.18 3.63
CA GLY A 35 -17.47 42.87 3.28
C GLY A 35 -17.66 44.17 4.06
N LEU A 36 -17.38 44.16 5.37
CA LEU A 36 -17.43 45.37 6.21
C LEU A 36 -16.44 46.44 5.75
N LEU A 37 -15.26 46.02 5.29
CA LEU A 37 -14.23 46.91 4.75
C LEU A 37 -14.51 47.35 3.30
N SER A 38 -15.62 46.90 2.69
CA SER A 38 -15.96 47.15 1.28
C SER A 38 -14.82 46.79 0.33
N ALA A 39 -14.07 45.75 0.67
CA ALA A 39 -12.90 45.33 -0.08
C ALA A 39 -13.23 44.15 -1.00
N GLU A 40 -12.53 44.07 -2.13
CA GLU A 40 -12.62 42.91 -3.00
C GLU A 40 -11.98 41.68 -2.33
N PRO A 41 -12.68 40.53 -2.25
CA PRO A 41 -12.16 39.33 -1.60
C PRO A 41 -10.81 38.88 -2.15
N ASP A 42 -10.66 38.89 -3.47
CA ASP A 42 -9.45 38.46 -4.17
C ASP A 42 -8.46 39.61 -4.45
N GLY A 43 -8.80 40.82 -4.01
CA GLY A 43 -7.88 41.95 -3.98
C GLY A 43 -6.81 41.83 -2.88
N PRO A 44 -5.75 42.67 -2.92
CA PRO A 44 -4.66 42.62 -1.95
C PRO A 44 -5.12 42.76 -0.50
N LEU A 45 -6.09 43.64 -0.24
CA LEU A 45 -6.64 43.85 1.11
C LEU A 45 -7.43 42.62 1.58
N GLY A 46 -8.27 42.04 0.72
CA GLY A 46 -9.05 40.83 1.05
C GLY A 46 -8.15 39.62 1.31
N LEU A 47 -7.14 39.40 0.47
CA LEU A 47 -6.10 38.40 0.69
C LEU A 47 -5.29 38.66 1.97
N GLY A 48 -4.98 39.92 2.29
CA GLY A 48 -4.32 40.31 3.53
C GLY A 48 -5.14 39.98 4.77
N VAL A 49 -6.44 40.29 4.76
CA VAL A 49 -7.37 39.98 5.86
C VAL A 49 -7.48 38.47 6.06
N ARG A 50 -7.65 37.69 4.99
CA ARG A 50 -7.65 36.21 5.06
C ARG A 50 -6.32 35.66 5.59
N SER A 51 -5.20 36.15 5.07
CA SER A 51 -3.85 35.77 5.53
C SER A 51 -3.68 35.97 7.03
N ALA A 52 -4.06 37.15 7.53
CA ALA A 52 -3.96 37.46 8.95
C ALA A 52 -4.87 36.54 9.78
N ALA A 53 -6.12 36.34 9.37
CA ALA A 53 -7.06 35.48 10.07
C ALA A 53 -6.57 34.02 10.17
N PHE A 54 -6.16 33.42 9.06
CA PHE A 54 -5.70 32.04 9.04
C PHE A 54 -4.33 31.85 9.72
N ALA A 55 -3.40 32.80 9.57
CA ALA A 55 -2.10 32.73 10.23
C ALA A 55 -2.19 32.88 11.75
N LEU A 56 -3.08 33.73 12.26
CA LEU A 56 -3.24 33.97 13.70
C LEU A 56 -4.08 32.91 14.41
N VAL A 57 -4.97 32.22 13.69
CA VAL A 57 -5.90 31.25 14.29
C VAL A 57 -5.53 29.80 13.96
N ILE A 58 -5.37 29.46 12.69
CA ILE A 58 -5.24 28.06 12.27
C ILE A 58 -3.85 27.50 12.51
N LEU A 59 -2.79 28.25 12.20
CA LEU A 59 -1.42 27.76 12.40
C LEU A 59 -1.12 27.47 13.89
N PRO A 60 -1.45 28.35 14.85
CA PRO A 60 -1.26 28.06 16.28
C PRO A 60 -2.14 26.91 16.76
N LEU A 61 -3.38 26.81 16.26
CA LEU A 61 -4.29 25.72 16.63
C LEU A 61 -3.78 24.36 16.15
N VAL A 62 -3.36 24.24 14.89
CA VAL A 62 -2.77 22.99 14.37
C VAL A 62 -1.52 22.63 15.15
N TRP A 63 -0.67 23.61 15.45
CA TRP A 63 0.53 23.38 16.28
C TRP A 63 0.17 22.88 17.69
N ALA A 64 -0.81 23.50 18.36
CA ALA A 64 -1.27 23.10 19.69
C ALA A 64 -1.92 21.71 19.68
N LEU A 65 -2.72 21.40 18.67
CA LEU A 65 -3.35 20.09 18.47
C LEU A 65 -2.32 18.99 18.20
N CYS A 66 -1.27 19.28 17.44
CA CYS A 66 -0.15 18.35 17.26
C CYS A 66 0.59 18.13 18.59
N ARG A 67 0.94 19.20 19.31
CA ARG A 67 1.68 19.11 20.58
C ARG A 67 0.91 18.33 21.65
N THR A 68 -0.37 18.60 21.82
CA THR A 68 -1.24 17.91 22.80
C THR A 68 -1.54 16.46 22.43
N ALA A 69 -1.31 16.08 21.17
CA ALA A 69 -1.41 14.70 20.69
C ALA A 69 -0.06 13.95 20.70
N GLY A 70 1.03 14.58 21.16
CA GLY A 70 2.38 14.00 21.09
C GLY A 70 2.94 13.89 19.68
N ARG A 71 2.51 14.75 18.75
CA ARG A 71 2.84 14.74 17.32
C ARG A 71 3.64 15.97 16.91
N THR A 72 4.40 15.84 15.82
CA THR A 72 5.17 16.94 15.22
C THR A 72 4.51 17.44 13.94
N LEU A 73 4.81 18.67 13.51
CA LEU A 73 4.33 19.17 12.22
C LEU A 73 4.86 18.32 11.03
N SER A 74 6.05 17.73 11.17
CA SER A 74 6.58 16.79 10.18
C SER A 74 5.75 15.51 10.07
N SER A 75 5.19 15.02 11.18
CA SER A 75 4.34 13.80 11.16
C SER A 75 3.05 13.97 10.36
N ILE A 76 2.54 15.20 10.25
CA ILE A 76 1.37 15.53 9.42
C ILE A 76 1.77 15.92 7.98
N GLY A 77 3.04 15.75 7.58
CA GLY A 77 3.48 15.97 6.21
C GLY A 77 3.99 17.38 5.91
N LEU A 78 4.21 18.23 6.92
CA LEU A 78 4.92 19.50 6.77
C LEU A 78 6.44 19.26 6.87
N SER A 79 7.09 18.97 5.74
CA SER A 79 8.53 18.72 5.69
C SER A 79 9.36 20.01 5.81
N THR A 80 10.64 19.87 6.18
CA THR A 80 11.59 20.99 6.29
C THR A 80 11.89 21.64 4.93
N PRO A 81 12.30 22.92 4.88
CA PRO A 81 12.38 23.70 3.64
C PRO A 81 13.15 23.05 2.48
N GLY A 82 14.25 22.34 2.76
CA GLY A 82 15.04 21.66 1.72
C GLY A 82 14.35 20.44 1.08
N ARG A 83 13.43 19.79 1.79
CA ARG A 83 12.67 18.62 1.30
C ARG A 83 11.28 18.99 0.77
N ALA A 84 10.83 20.20 1.07
CA ALA A 84 9.59 20.77 0.57
C ALA A 84 9.69 21.17 -0.91
N TRP A 85 10.88 21.60 -1.33
CA TRP A 85 11.07 22.24 -2.63
C TRP A 85 10.84 21.32 -3.85
N PRO A 86 11.37 20.09 -3.93
CA PRO A 86 11.16 19.23 -5.10
C PRO A 86 9.68 18.92 -5.39
N PRO A 87 8.86 18.41 -4.45
CA PRO A 87 7.45 18.13 -4.74
C PRO A 87 6.64 19.40 -5.04
N LEU A 88 6.96 20.53 -4.39
CA LEU A 88 6.31 21.81 -4.67
C LEU A 88 6.62 22.30 -6.07
N ALA A 89 7.90 22.38 -6.44
CA ALA A 89 8.34 22.92 -7.72
C ALA A 89 7.86 22.04 -8.88
N THR A 90 7.98 20.72 -8.76
CA THR A 90 7.48 19.78 -9.77
C THR A 90 5.97 19.92 -9.95
N ALA A 91 5.19 19.91 -8.87
CA ALA A 91 3.74 20.11 -8.93
C ALA A 91 3.37 21.42 -9.60
N ALA A 92 3.98 22.53 -9.17
CA ALA A 92 3.68 23.86 -9.67
C ALA A 92 4.03 24.01 -11.15
N LEU A 93 5.23 23.60 -11.56
CA LEU A 93 5.68 23.68 -12.95
C LEU A 93 4.82 22.81 -13.87
N SER A 94 4.54 21.55 -13.49
CA SER A 94 3.70 20.67 -14.29
C SER A 94 2.28 21.20 -14.45
N ALA A 95 1.68 21.71 -13.37
CA ALA A 95 0.34 22.30 -13.43
C ALA A 95 0.33 23.54 -14.33
N TRP A 96 1.30 24.44 -14.16
CA TRP A 96 1.33 25.69 -14.90
C TRP A 96 1.63 25.50 -16.38
N SER A 97 2.57 24.60 -16.73
CA SER A 97 2.89 24.26 -18.12
C SER A 97 1.67 23.71 -18.86
N VAL A 98 0.89 22.82 -18.24
CA VAL A 98 -0.29 22.25 -18.90
C VAL A 98 -1.40 23.29 -19.03
N SER A 99 -1.67 24.11 -18.02
CA SER A 99 -2.64 25.20 -18.16
C SER A 99 -2.22 26.19 -19.27
N ALA A 100 -0.93 26.51 -19.40
CA ALA A 100 -0.42 27.35 -20.47
C ALA A 100 -0.57 26.69 -21.86
N LEU A 101 -0.33 25.38 -21.99
CA LEU A 101 -0.53 24.63 -23.23
C LEU A 101 -2.01 24.59 -23.65
N VAL A 102 -2.93 24.43 -22.70
CA VAL A 102 -4.37 24.45 -22.97
C VAL A 102 -4.80 25.83 -23.48
N VAL A 103 -4.35 26.91 -22.84
CA VAL A 103 -4.61 28.28 -23.30
C VAL A 103 -4.01 28.51 -24.69
N GLY A 104 -2.76 28.10 -24.92
CA GLY A 104 -2.09 28.19 -26.22
C GLY A 104 -2.84 27.44 -27.32
N ALA A 105 -3.33 26.23 -27.04
CA ALA A 105 -4.12 25.44 -27.99
C ALA A 105 -5.47 26.12 -28.29
N ALA A 106 -6.12 26.73 -27.30
CA ALA A 106 -7.36 27.47 -27.51
C ALA A 106 -7.14 28.72 -28.40
N LEU A 107 -6.01 29.43 -28.23
CA LEU A 107 -5.64 30.57 -29.07
C LEU A 107 -5.34 30.14 -30.52
N ILE A 108 -4.58 29.06 -30.71
CA ILE A 108 -4.20 28.55 -32.04
C ILE A 108 -5.43 28.05 -32.83
N THR A 109 -6.46 27.58 -32.13
CA THR A 109 -7.69 27.05 -32.74
C THR A 109 -8.80 28.10 -32.86
N ASP A 110 -8.49 29.39 -32.69
CA ASP A 110 -9.44 30.52 -32.69
C ASP A 110 -10.62 30.35 -31.70
N ASN A 111 -10.40 29.59 -30.63
CA ASN A 111 -11.37 29.35 -29.57
C ASN A 111 -11.17 30.25 -28.35
N ALA A 112 -10.13 31.09 -28.33
CA ALA A 112 -9.89 32.06 -27.27
C ALA A 112 -9.33 33.37 -27.81
N THR A 113 -9.58 34.45 -27.07
CA THR A 113 -8.93 35.76 -27.28
C THR A 113 -8.32 36.22 -25.96
N LEU A 114 -7.20 36.95 -26.03
CA LEU A 114 -6.57 37.60 -24.87
C LEU A 114 -5.95 38.95 -25.27
N ASP A 115 -5.80 39.83 -24.29
CA ASP A 115 -4.98 41.03 -24.39
C ASP A 115 -3.51 40.70 -24.07
N SER A 116 -2.69 40.63 -25.11
CA SER A 116 -1.27 40.30 -24.98
C SER A 116 -0.46 41.42 -24.31
N ALA A 117 -0.94 42.68 -24.36
CA ALA A 117 -0.28 43.81 -23.71
C ALA A 117 -0.39 43.75 -22.19
N ALA A 118 -1.45 43.14 -21.67
CA ALA A 118 -1.70 42.97 -20.24
C ALA A 118 -1.00 41.75 -19.62
N LEU A 119 -0.39 40.87 -20.43
CA LEU A 119 0.20 39.61 -19.96
C LEU A 119 1.33 39.80 -18.94
N LEU A 120 2.29 40.66 -19.23
CA LEU A 120 3.42 40.92 -18.32
C LEU A 120 2.97 41.58 -17.01
N PRO A 121 2.11 42.62 -17.02
CA PRO A 121 1.49 43.14 -15.80
C PRO A 121 0.75 42.07 -14.98
N ALA A 122 -0.05 41.22 -15.62
CA ALA A 122 -0.82 40.17 -14.95
C ALA A 122 0.08 39.12 -14.29
N LEU A 123 1.18 38.73 -14.94
CA LEU A 123 2.19 37.82 -14.38
C LEU A 123 2.91 38.41 -13.16
N LEU A 124 3.33 39.68 -13.24
CA LEU A 124 3.96 40.38 -12.11
C LEU A 124 3.00 40.52 -10.94
N TRP A 125 1.72 40.76 -11.22
CA TRP A 125 0.68 40.86 -10.21
C TRP A 125 0.42 39.51 -9.50
N ALA A 126 0.31 38.42 -10.26
CA ALA A 126 0.19 37.08 -9.68
C ALA A 126 1.41 36.71 -8.82
N LEU A 127 2.62 37.08 -9.26
CA LEU A 127 3.84 36.87 -8.48
C LEU A 127 3.84 37.67 -7.17
N LEU A 128 3.38 38.92 -7.21
CA LEU A 128 3.27 39.77 -6.02
C LEU A 128 2.27 39.20 -5.00
N LEU A 129 1.16 38.63 -5.46
CA LEU A 129 0.11 38.07 -4.61
C LEU A 129 0.42 36.66 -4.09
N ALA A 130 1.33 35.93 -4.73
CA ALA A 130 1.64 34.54 -4.38
C ALA A 130 1.90 34.27 -2.88
N PRO A 131 2.67 35.11 -2.13
CA PRO A 131 2.85 34.91 -0.69
C PRO A 131 1.54 35.05 0.10
N LEU A 132 0.73 36.05 -0.24
CA LEU A 132 -0.57 36.28 0.39
C LEU A 132 -1.53 35.13 0.09
N MET A 133 -1.59 34.65 -1.15
CA MET A 133 -2.44 33.51 -1.51
C MET A 133 -2.03 32.22 -0.79
N THR A 134 -0.73 32.02 -0.64
CA THR A 134 -0.18 30.88 0.08
C THR A 134 -0.61 30.89 1.55
N LEU A 135 -0.52 32.04 2.21
CA LEU A 135 -0.86 32.19 3.64
C LEU A 135 -2.37 32.35 3.90
N ALA A 136 -3.10 33.00 3.00
CA ALA A 136 -4.53 33.25 3.09
C ALA A 136 -5.37 31.99 2.94
N GLN A 137 -4.91 31.05 2.13
CA GLN A 137 -5.81 30.02 1.62
C GLN A 137 -5.10 28.68 1.46
N ILE A 138 -4.03 28.63 0.67
CA ILE A 138 -3.46 27.37 0.21
C ILE A 138 -2.85 26.57 1.35
N LEU A 139 -1.92 27.16 2.11
CA LEU A 139 -1.22 26.45 3.19
C LEU A 139 -2.17 26.07 4.34
N PRO A 140 -3.06 26.95 4.84
CA PRO A 140 -4.02 26.57 5.89
C PRO A 140 -4.92 25.40 5.47
N GLU A 141 -5.44 25.41 4.26
CA GLU A 141 -6.31 24.34 3.76
C GLU A 141 -5.54 23.02 3.57
N GLU A 142 -4.37 23.05 2.94
CA GLU A 142 -3.54 21.84 2.79
C GLU A 142 -3.10 21.29 4.15
N LEU A 143 -2.73 22.15 5.09
CA LEU A 143 -2.31 21.75 6.43
C LEU A 143 -3.46 21.14 7.24
N VAL A 144 -4.66 21.72 7.19
CA VAL A 144 -5.83 21.20 7.91
C VAL A 144 -6.31 19.90 7.30
N PHE A 145 -6.59 19.87 5.99
CA PHE A 145 -7.30 18.75 5.38
C PHE A 145 -6.36 17.60 4.96
N ARG A 146 -5.25 17.90 4.28
CA ARG A 146 -4.28 16.89 3.80
C ARG A 146 -3.22 16.60 4.85
N GLY A 147 -2.90 17.60 5.67
CA GLY A 147 -1.99 17.46 6.78
C GLY A 147 -2.64 16.74 7.95
N TYR A 148 -3.51 17.42 8.69
CA TYR A 148 -4.02 16.96 9.99
C TYR A 148 -5.17 15.94 9.85
N VAL A 149 -6.22 16.27 9.09
CA VAL A 149 -7.42 15.42 8.95
C VAL A 149 -7.08 14.10 8.27
N GLN A 150 -6.47 14.15 7.09
CA GLN A 150 -6.09 12.94 6.34
C GLN A 150 -5.11 12.06 7.13
N HIS A 151 -4.15 12.65 7.85
CA HIS A 151 -3.25 11.89 8.73
C HIS A 151 -4.00 11.19 9.88
N LEU A 152 -4.94 11.88 10.53
CA LEU A 152 -5.72 11.27 11.62
C LEU A 152 -6.68 10.20 11.15
N LEU A 153 -7.40 10.45 10.05
CA LEU A 153 -8.30 9.47 9.46
C LEU A 153 -7.54 8.22 8.98
N GLY A 154 -6.29 8.38 8.53
CA GLY A 154 -5.43 7.26 8.11
C GLY A 154 -5.11 6.23 9.20
N PHE A 155 -5.34 6.53 10.48
CA PHE A 155 -5.22 5.53 11.55
C PHE A 155 -6.46 4.65 11.70
N HIS A 156 -7.60 5.06 11.15
CA HIS A 156 -8.91 4.48 11.45
C HIS A 156 -9.70 4.04 10.22
N LEU A 157 -9.39 4.61 9.04
CA LEU A 157 -10.12 4.39 7.80
C LEU A 157 -9.20 3.85 6.70
N SER A 158 -9.77 3.13 5.73
CA SER A 158 -9.04 2.74 4.53
C SER A 158 -8.62 3.95 3.70
N GLN A 159 -7.57 3.79 2.89
CA GLN A 159 -7.03 4.85 2.04
C GLN A 159 -8.09 5.57 1.18
N VAL A 160 -9.02 4.82 0.60
CA VAL A 160 -10.14 5.37 -0.19
C VAL A 160 -11.13 6.13 0.70
N ALA A 161 -11.48 5.58 1.86
CA ALA A 161 -12.40 6.25 2.79
C ALA A 161 -11.80 7.54 3.35
N VAL A 162 -10.50 7.55 3.67
CA VAL A 162 -9.76 8.75 4.05
C VAL A 162 -9.87 9.82 2.95
N LEU A 163 -9.58 9.44 1.70
CA LEU A 163 -9.64 10.34 0.55
C LEU A 163 -11.04 10.94 0.36
N LEU A 164 -12.08 10.11 0.44
CA LEU A 164 -13.46 10.55 0.28
C LEU A 164 -13.89 11.47 1.43
N VAL A 165 -13.65 11.09 2.68
CA VAL A 165 -14.05 11.88 3.85
C VAL A 165 -13.31 13.21 3.90
N GLN A 166 -11.99 13.23 3.66
CA GLN A 166 -11.25 14.50 3.66
C GLN A 166 -11.71 15.42 2.53
N THR A 167 -12.03 14.87 1.33
CA THR A 167 -12.55 15.65 0.21
C THR A 167 -13.89 16.30 0.56
N VAL A 168 -14.81 15.53 1.17
CA VAL A 168 -16.12 16.06 1.57
C VAL A 168 -15.97 17.14 2.65
N LEU A 169 -15.13 16.91 3.67
CA LEU A 169 -14.86 17.89 4.71
C LEU A 169 -14.24 19.17 4.14
N PHE A 170 -13.29 19.03 3.22
CA PHE A 170 -12.65 20.13 2.53
C PHE A 170 -13.64 20.96 1.71
N ALA A 171 -14.34 20.31 0.78
CA ALA A 171 -15.26 20.99 -0.14
C ALA A 171 -16.41 21.66 0.62
N GLY A 172 -16.96 20.98 1.64
CA GLY A 172 -18.00 21.54 2.50
C GLY A 172 -17.51 22.73 3.32
N ALA A 173 -16.36 22.62 3.98
CA ALA A 173 -15.82 23.69 4.82
C ALA A 173 -15.47 24.95 4.03
N VAL A 174 -14.87 24.80 2.84
CA VAL A 174 -14.52 25.92 1.96
C VAL A 174 -15.76 26.55 1.34
N SER A 175 -16.72 25.74 0.85
CA SER A 175 -17.99 26.25 0.31
C SER A 175 -18.79 27.04 1.36
N LEU A 176 -18.85 26.56 2.61
CA LEU A 176 -19.46 27.28 3.72
C LEU A 176 -18.73 28.59 4.05
N ALA A 177 -17.40 28.59 4.03
CA ALA A 177 -16.62 29.80 4.27
C ALA A 177 -16.85 30.86 3.18
N MET A 178 -16.97 30.45 1.92
CA MET A 178 -17.26 31.33 0.78
C MET A 178 -18.73 31.79 0.73
N GLY A 179 -19.64 31.07 1.38
CA GLY A 179 -21.08 31.34 1.29
C GLY A 179 -21.68 31.04 -0.10
N SER A 180 -21.01 30.23 -0.92
CA SER A 180 -21.47 29.82 -2.26
C SER A 180 -21.20 28.34 -2.52
N THR A 181 -22.08 27.70 -3.29
CA THR A 181 -21.96 26.31 -3.76
C THR A 181 -21.53 26.20 -5.23
N ASP A 182 -21.30 27.32 -5.91
CA ASP A 182 -21.06 27.34 -7.36
C ASP A 182 -19.77 26.60 -7.74
N ALA A 183 -18.77 26.64 -6.86
CA ALA A 183 -17.48 25.97 -7.04
C ALA A 183 -17.42 24.55 -6.43
N LEU A 184 -18.55 23.98 -5.97
CA LEU A 184 -18.53 22.73 -5.20
C LEU A 184 -17.89 21.56 -5.98
N LEU A 185 -18.19 21.44 -7.27
CA LEU A 185 -17.61 20.39 -8.12
C LEU A 185 -16.10 20.54 -8.25
N ASP A 186 -15.61 21.77 -8.50
CA ASP A 186 -14.18 22.06 -8.61
C ASP A 186 -13.45 21.81 -7.30
N LEU A 187 -14.07 22.14 -6.16
CA LEU A 187 -13.55 21.86 -4.83
C LEU A 187 -13.47 20.36 -4.55
N VAL A 188 -14.46 19.57 -4.99
CA VAL A 188 -14.42 18.11 -4.87
C VAL A 188 -13.29 17.53 -5.72
N LEU A 189 -13.17 17.93 -6.98
CA LEU A 189 -12.11 17.47 -7.87
C LEU A 189 -10.72 17.84 -7.34
N LEU A 190 -10.55 19.09 -6.91
CA LEU A 190 -9.31 19.55 -6.29
C LEU A 190 -9.01 18.79 -5.00
N GLY A 191 -10.02 18.51 -4.18
CA GLY A 191 -9.94 17.71 -2.96
C GLY A 191 -9.41 16.30 -3.23
N VAL A 192 -9.93 15.63 -4.25
CA VAL A 192 -9.45 14.32 -4.69
C VAL A 192 -8.01 14.39 -5.17
N LEU A 193 -7.68 15.31 -6.07
CA LEU A 193 -6.34 15.39 -6.69
C LEU A 193 -5.24 15.69 -5.67
N THR A 194 -5.47 16.68 -4.80
CA THR A 194 -4.51 17.03 -3.74
C THR A 194 -4.45 15.97 -2.64
N GLY A 195 -5.57 15.29 -2.35
CA GLY A 195 -5.59 14.12 -1.44
C GLY A 195 -4.76 12.95 -1.98
N LEU A 196 -4.84 12.68 -3.29
CA LEU A 196 -4.00 11.69 -3.97
C LEU A 196 -2.52 12.10 -3.96
N LEU A 197 -2.20 13.38 -4.22
CA LEU A 197 -0.84 13.91 -4.13
C LEU A 197 -0.26 13.75 -2.72
N ARG A 198 -1.07 13.92 -1.67
CA ARG A 198 -0.65 13.69 -0.28
C ARG A 198 -0.35 12.22 -0.01
N MET A 199 -1.10 11.30 -0.61
CA MET A 199 -0.89 9.86 -0.49
C MET A 199 0.38 9.41 -1.22
N THR A 200 0.66 9.98 -2.40
CA THR A 200 1.85 9.64 -3.18
C THR A 200 3.14 10.24 -2.61
N THR A 201 3.09 11.50 -2.15
CA THR A 201 4.31 12.21 -1.72
C THR A 201 4.59 12.14 -0.21
N GLY A 202 3.61 11.74 0.60
CA GLY A 202 3.73 11.75 2.06
C GLY A 202 3.69 13.15 2.69
N GLY A 203 3.61 14.22 1.89
CA GLY A 203 3.65 15.61 2.35
C GLY A 203 2.60 16.51 1.70
N VAL A 204 2.41 17.72 2.23
CA VAL A 204 1.41 18.69 1.73
C VAL A 204 1.92 19.57 0.58
N TRP A 205 3.24 19.62 0.37
CA TRP A 205 3.88 20.59 -0.51
C TRP A 205 3.58 20.42 -2.00
N ALA A 206 3.32 19.19 -2.46
CA ALA A 206 2.83 18.95 -3.82
C ALA A 206 1.44 19.58 -4.04
N GLY A 207 0.53 19.41 -3.06
CA GLY A 207 -0.77 20.07 -3.08
C GLY A 207 -0.64 21.58 -3.08
N VAL A 208 0.24 22.13 -2.23
CA VAL A 208 0.55 23.57 -2.21
C VAL A 208 1.04 24.06 -3.57
N GLY A 209 1.97 23.34 -4.22
CA GLY A 209 2.51 23.69 -5.52
C GLY A 209 1.45 23.73 -6.63
N VAL A 210 0.63 22.67 -6.75
CA VAL A 210 -0.47 22.63 -7.73
C VAL A 210 -1.42 23.79 -7.52
N ARG A 211 -1.83 24.04 -6.29
CA ARG A 211 -2.79 25.08 -5.97
C ARG A 211 -2.26 26.47 -6.23
N LEU A 212 -0.99 26.72 -5.92
CA LEU A 212 -0.36 27.99 -6.22
C LEU A 212 -0.34 28.25 -7.72
N ALA A 213 -0.02 27.24 -8.52
CA ALA A 213 -0.05 27.33 -9.98
C ALA A 213 -1.46 27.61 -10.51
N LEU A 214 -2.47 26.86 -10.06
CA LEU A 214 -3.85 27.05 -10.51
C LEU A 214 -4.40 28.43 -10.15
N THR A 215 -4.19 28.89 -8.91
CA THR A 215 -4.70 30.20 -8.50
C THR A 215 -3.94 31.33 -9.19
N ALA A 216 -2.63 31.19 -9.42
CA ALA A 216 -1.85 32.15 -10.22
C ALA A 216 -2.35 32.19 -11.68
N THR A 217 -2.68 31.05 -12.27
CA THR A 217 -3.28 30.97 -13.60
C THR A 217 -4.59 31.75 -13.66
N VAL A 218 -5.49 31.60 -12.70
CA VAL A 218 -6.77 32.35 -12.68
C VAL A 218 -6.53 33.86 -12.66
N ILE A 219 -5.60 34.35 -11.83
CA ILE A 219 -5.27 35.79 -11.75
C ILE A 219 -4.71 36.28 -13.09
N VAL A 220 -3.79 35.54 -13.69
CA VAL A 220 -3.18 35.92 -14.96
C VAL A 220 -4.24 35.97 -16.07
N LEU A 221 -5.10 34.96 -16.15
CA LEU A 221 -6.14 34.89 -17.19
C LEU A 221 -7.20 35.98 -17.04
N HIS A 222 -7.55 36.35 -15.81
CA HIS A 222 -8.42 37.49 -15.56
C HIS A 222 -7.76 38.82 -15.96
N GLY A 223 -6.47 38.99 -15.64
CA GLY A 223 -5.73 40.22 -15.98
C GLY A 223 -5.47 40.43 -17.47
N VAL A 224 -5.60 39.40 -18.31
CA VAL A 224 -5.48 39.49 -19.78
C VAL A 224 -6.82 39.44 -20.49
N ASP A 225 -7.93 39.56 -19.76
CA ASP A 225 -9.30 39.48 -20.29
C ASP A 225 -9.53 38.24 -21.18
N LEU A 226 -9.01 37.08 -20.76
CA LEU A 226 -9.15 35.85 -21.53
C LEU A 226 -10.64 35.50 -21.67
N SER A 227 -11.10 35.33 -22.91
CA SER A 227 -12.45 34.87 -23.19
C SER A 227 -12.43 33.66 -24.13
N PHE A 228 -13.28 32.67 -23.87
CA PHE A 228 -13.45 31.48 -24.71
C PHE A 228 -14.67 31.62 -25.61
N GLY A 229 -14.56 31.11 -26.84
CA GLY A 229 -15.66 31.00 -27.81
C GLY A 229 -16.71 29.94 -27.46
N ALA A 230 -17.60 29.60 -28.40
CA ALA A 230 -18.67 28.64 -28.20
C ALA A 230 -18.11 27.23 -27.83
N GLY A 231 -18.68 26.59 -26.80
CA GLY A 231 -18.17 25.31 -26.26
C GLY A 231 -17.12 25.43 -25.15
N SER A 232 -17.05 26.59 -24.47
CA SER A 232 -16.07 26.95 -23.44
C SER A 232 -15.94 26.01 -22.23
N GLY A 233 -16.90 25.12 -21.99
CA GLY A 233 -16.88 24.20 -20.83
C GLY A 233 -15.67 23.28 -20.80
N ALA A 234 -15.27 22.72 -21.94
CA ALA A 234 -14.10 21.83 -22.02
C ALA A 234 -12.79 22.58 -21.83
N TRP A 235 -12.70 23.80 -22.38
CA TRP A 235 -11.53 24.67 -22.24
C TRP A 235 -11.35 25.16 -20.80
N ASN A 236 -12.44 25.62 -20.17
CA ASN A 236 -12.44 26.02 -18.76
C ASN A 236 -12.03 24.85 -17.86
N LEU A 237 -12.58 23.65 -18.09
CA LEU A 237 -12.20 22.47 -17.31
C LEU A 237 -10.73 22.09 -17.54
N GLY A 238 -10.25 22.17 -18.78
CA GLY A 238 -8.85 21.90 -19.13
C GLY A 238 -7.87 22.86 -18.44
N VAL A 239 -8.19 24.16 -18.41
CA VAL A 239 -7.36 25.17 -17.75
C VAL A 239 -7.39 25.02 -16.24
N SER A 240 -8.57 24.82 -15.65
CA SER A 240 -8.76 24.74 -14.20
C SER A 240 -8.26 23.43 -13.61
N MET A 241 -8.49 22.28 -14.27
CA MET A 241 -8.22 20.95 -13.69
C MET A 241 -7.16 20.15 -14.45
N GLY A 242 -6.93 20.42 -15.74
CA GLY A 242 -5.94 19.71 -16.54
C GLY A 242 -4.52 19.84 -15.98
N GLY A 243 -4.17 21.01 -15.45
CA GLY A 243 -2.91 21.24 -14.75
C GLY A 243 -2.74 20.38 -13.49
N ALA A 244 -3.77 20.29 -12.63
CA ALA A 244 -3.72 19.46 -11.43
C ALA A 244 -3.62 17.97 -11.73
N PHE A 245 -4.33 17.49 -12.76
CA PHE A 245 -4.23 16.10 -13.19
C PHE A 245 -2.85 15.78 -13.78
N ALA A 246 -2.29 16.67 -14.60
CA ALA A 246 -0.94 16.51 -15.14
C ALA A 246 0.13 16.53 -14.07
N ALA A 247 0.02 17.41 -13.06
CA ALA A 247 0.91 17.43 -11.92
C ALA A 247 0.83 16.13 -11.09
N TYR A 248 -0.37 15.57 -10.91
CA TYR A 248 -0.54 14.26 -10.30
C TYR A 248 0.19 13.16 -11.08
N LEU A 249 0.01 13.10 -12.41
CA LEU A 249 0.72 12.13 -13.24
C LEU A 249 2.24 12.33 -13.21
N ALA A 250 2.71 13.57 -13.37
CA ALA A 250 4.13 13.91 -13.34
C ALA A 250 4.76 13.49 -12.01
N ILE A 251 4.14 13.82 -10.88
CA ILE A 251 4.61 13.40 -9.56
C ILE A 251 4.56 11.88 -9.42
N ARG A 252 3.48 11.22 -9.85
CA ARG A 252 3.37 9.77 -9.81
C ARG A 252 4.51 9.09 -10.58
N PHE A 253 4.87 9.59 -11.76
CA PHE A 253 5.96 9.04 -12.58
C PHE A 253 7.35 9.45 -12.07
N LEU A 254 7.55 10.69 -11.61
CA LEU A 254 8.84 11.13 -11.04
C LEU A 254 9.17 10.41 -9.73
N PHE A 255 8.18 10.20 -8.87
CA PHE A 255 8.37 9.48 -7.61
C PHE A 255 8.58 7.98 -7.86
N ALA A 256 7.95 7.41 -8.89
CA ALA A 256 8.28 6.06 -9.37
C ALA A 256 9.71 5.95 -9.95
N ALA A 257 10.32 7.07 -10.39
CA ALA A 257 11.65 7.09 -11.01
C ALA A 257 12.79 7.49 -10.07
N ARG A 258 12.52 8.07 -8.89
CA ARG A 258 13.54 8.55 -7.91
C ARG A 258 13.14 8.31 -6.45
N PRO A 259 13.33 7.08 -5.93
CA PRO A 259 12.92 6.68 -4.58
C PRO A 259 13.62 7.48 -3.47
N GLU A 260 14.84 7.97 -3.69
CA GLU A 260 15.63 8.70 -2.69
C GLU A 260 14.98 9.98 -2.12
N LEU A 261 14.01 10.56 -2.83
CA LEU A 261 13.30 11.78 -2.42
C LEU A 261 12.21 11.52 -1.35
N THR A 262 11.86 10.26 -1.09
CA THR A 262 10.75 9.85 -0.20
C THR A 262 11.16 9.31 1.17
N ARG A 263 12.44 9.41 1.57
CA ARG A 263 12.86 8.98 2.92
C ARG A 263 12.17 9.81 4.01
N VAL A 264 10.97 9.41 4.40
CA VAL A 264 10.41 9.65 5.73
C VAL A 264 11.34 8.88 6.68
N PRO A 265 12.00 9.55 7.63
CA PRO A 265 12.73 8.83 8.66
C PRO A 265 11.70 8.18 9.58
N ALA A 266 11.23 6.99 9.21
CA ALA A 266 10.51 6.09 10.11
C ALA A 266 11.45 5.49 11.18
N ASP A 267 12.78 5.70 11.03
CA ASP A 267 13.80 5.22 11.97
C ASP A 267 13.80 5.94 13.34
N GLN A 268 13.06 7.03 13.52
CA GLN A 268 13.08 7.76 14.80
C GLN A 268 12.24 7.10 15.90
N ASP A 269 11.32 6.18 15.55
CA ASP A 269 10.45 5.46 16.50
C ASP A 269 10.46 3.94 16.26
N ALA A 270 11.58 3.34 15.84
CA ALA A 270 11.70 1.88 15.77
C ALA A 270 11.74 1.29 17.18
N LEU A 271 11.00 0.19 17.42
CA LEU A 271 11.14 -0.53 18.69
C LEU A 271 12.55 -1.12 18.78
N PRO A 272 13.07 -1.37 20.00
CA PRO A 272 14.26 -2.19 20.17
C PRO A 272 14.09 -3.50 19.41
N ARG A 273 15.14 -3.93 18.68
CA ARG A 273 15.11 -5.19 17.94
C ARG A 273 14.74 -6.33 18.88
N ARG A 274 13.69 -7.07 18.53
CA ARG A 274 13.24 -8.29 19.19
C ARG A 274 13.18 -9.39 18.16
N ARG A 275 13.65 -10.57 18.54
CA ARG A 275 13.55 -11.75 17.69
C ARG A 275 12.08 -12.06 17.41
N ILE A 276 11.78 -12.34 16.14
CA ILE A 276 10.44 -12.78 15.72
C ILE A 276 10.17 -14.15 16.35
N PRO A 277 9.06 -14.34 17.10
CA PRO A 277 8.73 -15.64 17.69
C PRO A 277 8.56 -16.76 16.66
N VAL A 278 7.75 -16.53 15.63
CA VAL A 278 7.51 -17.48 14.54
C VAL A 278 8.40 -17.11 13.35
N ARG A 279 9.44 -17.92 13.14
CA ARG A 279 10.40 -17.76 12.04
C ARG A 279 10.03 -18.76 10.96
N GLY A 280 9.19 -18.29 10.05
CA GLY A 280 8.47 -19.13 9.12
C GLY A 280 9.04 -19.12 7.71
N ILE A 281 8.75 -20.20 6.98
CA ILE A 281 8.87 -20.27 5.53
C ILE A 281 7.63 -20.96 4.94
N MET A 282 7.25 -20.57 3.73
CA MET A 282 6.18 -21.23 2.99
C MET A 282 6.71 -22.38 2.15
N TYR A 283 5.89 -23.41 2.01
CA TYR A 283 6.21 -24.60 1.26
C TYR A 283 4.97 -25.09 0.50
N ASP A 284 5.06 -25.07 -0.82
CA ASP A 284 4.00 -25.53 -1.71
C ASP A 284 4.01 -27.05 -1.80
N VAL A 285 2.88 -27.72 -1.56
CA VAL A 285 2.77 -29.18 -1.76
C VAL A 285 2.29 -29.57 -3.16
N GLY A 286 2.02 -28.57 -4.02
CA GLY A 286 1.47 -28.73 -5.35
C GLY A 286 0.26 -27.82 -5.51
N SER A 287 0.46 -26.70 -6.20
CA SER A 287 -0.55 -25.69 -6.50
C SER A 287 -0.66 -25.52 -8.01
N SER A 288 -1.88 -25.21 -8.46
CA SER A 288 -2.20 -24.96 -9.87
C SER A 288 -2.78 -23.55 -10.01
N TYR A 289 -2.00 -22.62 -10.57
CA TYR A 289 -2.38 -21.22 -10.76
C TYR A 289 -3.08 -20.96 -12.09
N VAL A 290 -2.83 -21.81 -13.08
CA VAL A 290 -3.48 -21.79 -14.39
C VAL A 290 -3.80 -23.22 -14.84
N PRO A 291 -4.85 -23.44 -15.65
CA PRO A 291 -5.21 -24.77 -16.12
C PRO A 291 -4.03 -25.48 -16.79
N GLY A 292 -3.73 -26.71 -16.35
CA GLY A 292 -2.65 -27.54 -16.87
C GLY A 292 -1.29 -27.36 -16.17
N GLN A 293 -1.13 -26.34 -15.32
CA GLN A 293 0.08 -26.15 -14.53
C GLN A 293 0.00 -26.90 -13.19
N ASN A 294 1.15 -27.39 -12.71
CA ASN A 294 1.33 -27.90 -11.36
C ASN A 294 2.74 -27.55 -10.89
N SER A 295 2.86 -26.86 -9.76
CA SER A 295 4.17 -26.47 -9.21
C SER A 295 5.00 -27.64 -8.70
N ARG A 296 4.33 -28.78 -8.43
CA ARG A 296 4.94 -30.07 -8.06
C ARG A 296 4.22 -31.21 -8.79
N GLU A 297 4.64 -31.42 -10.03
CA GLU A 297 4.08 -32.45 -10.89
C GLU A 297 4.23 -33.85 -10.27
N ARG A 298 5.41 -34.15 -9.72
CA ARG A 298 5.70 -35.41 -9.02
C ARG A 298 5.71 -35.19 -7.52
N TRP A 299 5.31 -36.23 -6.78
CA TRP A 299 5.35 -36.22 -5.33
C TRP A 299 6.31 -37.30 -4.82
N ASN A 300 7.45 -36.87 -4.30
CA ASN A 300 8.48 -37.73 -3.73
C ASN A 300 8.57 -37.49 -2.20
N PRO A 301 8.01 -38.39 -1.37
CA PRO A 301 7.95 -38.19 0.07
C PRO A 301 9.33 -38.05 0.74
N GLU A 302 10.34 -38.75 0.23
CA GLU A 302 11.71 -38.71 0.74
C GLU A 302 12.36 -37.35 0.49
N ALA A 303 12.15 -36.77 -0.70
CA ALA A 303 12.60 -35.40 -1.00
C ALA A 303 11.93 -34.39 -0.07
N VAL A 304 10.60 -34.48 0.11
CA VAL A 304 9.85 -33.60 1.02
C VAL A 304 10.36 -33.73 2.46
N ARG A 305 10.65 -34.95 2.94
CA ARG A 305 11.19 -35.18 4.29
C ARG A 305 12.55 -34.52 4.48
N GLU A 306 13.42 -34.63 3.48
CA GLU A 306 14.74 -34.00 3.51
C GLU A 306 14.65 -32.48 3.44
N GLU A 307 13.76 -31.93 2.62
CA GLU A 307 13.51 -30.49 2.57
C GLU A 307 12.98 -29.94 3.90
N MET A 308 12.14 -30.68 4.63
CA MET A 308 11.75 -30.29 6.00
C MET A 308 12.93 -30.31 6.98
N ARG A 309 13.88 -31.25 6.83
CA ARG A 309 15.12 -31.26 7.62
C ARG A 309 15.94 -30.01 7.32
N VAL A 310 16.16 -29.69 6.04
CA VAL A 310 16.88 -28.47 5.60
C VAL A 310 16.21 -27.20 6.14
N ILE A 311 14.88 -27.11 6.08
CA ILE A 311 14.12 -25.96 6.60
C ILE A 311 14.35 -25.79 8.11
N HIS A 312 14.39 -26.88 8.87
CA HIS A 312 14.63 -26.81 10.31
C HIS A 312 16.10 -26.55 10.66
N GLU A 313 17.00 -27.38 10.14
CA GLU A 313 18.40 -27.43 10.57
C GLU A 313 19.25 -26.36 9.90
N ASP A 314 19.10 -26.17 8.58
CA ASP A 314 19.98 -25.30 7.80
C ASP A 314 19.43 -23.87 7.69
N LEU A 315 18.09 -23.72 7.60
CA LEU A 315 17.43 -22.40 7.57
C LEU A 315 17.04 -21.90 8.97
N HIS A 316 17.16 -22.73 10.01
CA HIS A 316 16.80 -22.39 11.39
C HIS A 316 15.35 -21.91 11.57
N CYS A 317 14.45 -22.34 10.68
CA CYS A 317 13.02 -22.04 10.79
C CYS A 317 12.42 -22.79 11.98
N THR A 318 11.41 -22.18 12.61
CA THR A 318 10.62 -22.82 13.67
C THR A 318 9.33 -23.40 13.16
N THR A 319 8.87 -22.92 12.01
CA THR A 319 7.49 -23.16 11.55
C THR A 319 7.47 -23.19 10.03
N VAL A 320 6.65 -24.06 9.45
CA VAL A 320 6.42 -24.11 8.01
C VAL A 320 4.92 -23.88 7.71
N SER A 321 4.63 -23.02 6.74
CA SER A 321 3.29 -22.86 6.19
C SER A 321 3.15 -23.71 4.94
N LEU A 322 2.48 -24.85 5.10
CA LEU A 322 2.21 -25.81 4.03
C LEU A 322 0.94 -25.38 3.29
N PHE A 323 1.07 -25.15 1.98
CA PHE A 323 -0.06 -24.73 1.15
C PHE A 323 -0.20 -25.56 -0.11
N GLY A 324 -1.44 -25.71 -0.56
CA GLY A 324 -1.79 -26.48 -1.77
C GLY A 324 -3.20 -27.05 -1.68
N GLN A 325 -3.65 -27.69 -2.77
CA GLN A 325 -5.00 -28.24 -2.88
C GLN A 325 -5.11 -29.70 -2.40
N ASP A 326 -4.04 -30.47 -2.50
CA ASP A 326 -4.05 -31.89 -2.16
C ASP A 326 -3.87 -32.08 -0.65
N LEU A 327 -4.96 -32.51 0.04
CA LEU A 327 -4.95 -32.70 1.49
C LEU A 327 -4.07 -33.87 1.93
N ASP A 328 -3.89 -34.89 1.09
CA ASP A 328 -3.04 -36.04 1.44
C ASP A 328 -1.56 -35.62 1.42
N ARG A 329 -1.17 -34.80 0.42
CA ARG A 329 0.16 -34.18 0.38
C ARG A 329 0.38 -33.21 1.54
N LEU A 330 -0.63 -32.41 1.89
CA LEU A 330 -0.58 -31.53 3.08
C LEU A 330 -0.40 -32.34 4.37
N GLU A 331 -1.15 -33.42 4.58
CA GLU A 331 -1.01 -34.26 5.78
C GLU A 331 0.39 -34.87 5.87
N GLN A 332 0.88 -35.44 4.77
CA GLN A 332 2.17 -36.10 4.74
C GLN A 332 3.32 -35.11 5.01
N ALA A 333 3.30 -33.94 4.37
CA ALA A 333 4.29 -32.89 4.60
C ALA A 333 4.22 -32.36 6.04
N ALA A 334 3.01 -32.21 6.61
CA ALA A 334 2.81 -31.77 7.99
C ALA A 334 3.42 -32.74 8.99
N ARG A 335 3.22 -34.05 8.79
CA ARG A 335 3.81 -35.08 9.64
C ARG A 335 5.34 -35.09 9.56
N PHE A 336 5.91 -34.91 8.37
CA PHE A 336 7.36 -34.76 8.23
C PHE A 336 7.88 -33.51 8.94
N ALA A 337 7.23 -32.36 8.78
CA ALA A 337 7.60 -31.12 9.46
C ALA A 337 7.55 -31.27 10.99
N LEU A 338 6.45 -31.80 11.54
CA LEU A 338 6.26 -32.01 12.97
C LEU A 338 7.31 -32.96 13.56
N ALA A 339 7.66 -34.02 12.82
CA ALA A 339 8.70 -34.98 13.20
C ALA A 339 10.11 -34.37 13.21
N GLN A 340 10.38 -33.38 12.34
CA GLN A 340 11.63 -32.62 12.33
C GLN A 340 11.67 -31.50 13.37
N GLY A 341 10.60 -31.28 14.15
CA GLY A 341 10.57 -30.23 15.16
C GLY A 341 10.06 -28.87 14.65
N LEU A 342 9.49 -28.81 13.45
CA LEU A 342 8.80 -27.61 12.94
C LEU A 342 7.33 -27.60 13.39
N ASP A 343 6.83 -26.44 13.81
CA ASP A 343 5.40 -26.22 13.94
C ASP A 343 4.76 -26.05 12.55
N VAL A 344 3.48 -26.35 12.41
CA VAL A 344 2.82 -26.42 11.10
C VAL A 344 1.66 -25.45 11.00
N TRP A 345 1.63 -24.69 9.92
CA TRP A 345 0.47 -23.96 9.46
C TRP A 345 -0.08 -24.63 8.21
N LEU A 346 -1.35 -25.04 8.25
CA LEU A 346 -2.04 -25.62 7.10
C LEU A 346 -2.81 -24.54 6.36
N GLN A 347 -2.58 -24.40 5.06
CA GLN A 347 -3.29 -23.46 4.19
C GLN A 347 -3.88 -24.20 2.97
N PRO A 348 -5.09 -24.78 3.09
CA PRO A 348 -5.74 -25.54 2.03
C PRO A 348 -6.21 -24.61 0.89
N ARG A 349 -5.36 -24.42 -0.12
CA ARG A 349 -5.66 -23.55 -1.27
C ARG A 349 -6.49 -24.30 -2.29
N SER A 350 -7.65 -23.76 -2.64
CA SER A 350 -8.51 -24.27 -3.72
C SER A 350 -8.77 -23.17 -4.76
N LEU A 351 -7.81 -23.00 -5.67
CA LEU A 351 -7.87 -21.92 -6.65
C LEU A 351 -9.08 -22.09 -7.57
N ASP A 352 -9.72 -20.95 -7.88
CA ASP A 352 -10.94 -20.88 -8.70
C ASP A 352 -12.16 -21.66 -8.16
N ALA A 353 -12.07 -22.25 -6.97
CA ALA A 353 -13.21 -22.89 -6.32
C ALA A 353 -14.28 -21.86 -5.97
N ARG A 354 -15.54 -22.28 -6.12
CA ARG A 354 -16.71 -21.54 -5.64
C ARG A 354 -16.84 -21.65 -4.13
N HIS A 355 -17.65 -20.78 -3.53
CA HIS A 355 -17.74 -20.73 -2.07
C HIS A 355 -18.14 -22.07 -1.42
N ASP A 356 -19.06 -22.85 -2.00
CA ASP A 356 -19.45 -24.13 -1.40
C ASP A 356 -18.33 -25.17 -1.47
N GLU A 357 -17.61 -25.22 -2.59
CA GLU A 357 -16.43 -26.08 -2.78
C GLU A 357 -15.29 -25.68 -1.82
N LEU A 358 -15.03 -24.37 -1.66
CA LEU A 358 -14.04 -23.84 -0.73
C LEU A 358 -14.40 -24.19 0.71
N VAL A 359 -15.67 -24.02 1.12
CA VAL A 359 -16.14 -24.35 2.47
C VAL A 359 -15.99 -25.85 2.76
N GLU A 360 -16.36 -26.71 1.81
CA GLU A 360 -16.17 -28.15 1.94
C GLU A 360 -14.68 -28.51 2.07
N HIS A 361 -13.82 -27.91 1.24
CA HIS A 361 -12.39 -28.16 1.25
C HIS A 361 -11.73 -27.73 2.56
N VAL A 362 -12.06 -26.53 3.06
CA VAL A 362 -11.58 -26.04 4.36
C VAL A 362 -12.11 -26.89 5.52
N GLY A 363 -13.35 -27.39 5.44
CA GLY A 363 -13.90 -28.31 6.43
C GLY A 363 -13.11 -29.62 6.53
N ARG A 364 -12.75 -30.22 5.39
CA ARG A 364 -11.90 -31.42 5.36
C ARG A 364 -10.48 -31.14 5.86
N ALA A 365 -9.92 -29.98 5.53
CA ALA A 365 -8.64 -29.56 6.07
C ALA A 365 -8.67 -29.32 7.58
N ALA A 366 -9.80 -28.84 8.12
CA ALA A 366 -10.00 -28.67 9.56
C ALA A 366 -10.08 -30.01 10.29
N GLU A 367 -10.69 -31.05 9.70
CA GLU A 367 -10.65 -32.42 10.26
C GLU A 367 -9.22 -32.98 10.32
N LEU A 368 -8.44 -32.75 9.27
CA LEU A 368 -7.03 -33.11 9.20
C LEU A 368 -6.24 -32.36 10.29
N ALA A 369 -6.43 -31.04 10.39
CA ALA A 369 -5.81 -30.22 11.44
C ALA A 369 -6.21 -30.68 12.85
N GLY A 370 -7.47 -31.10 13.03
CA GLY A 370 -8.01 -31.68 14.26
C GLY A 370 -7.25 -32.93 14.70
N ARG A 371 -7.03 -33.88 13.78
CA ARG A 371 -6.21 -35.07 14.06
C ARG A 371 -4.78 -34.71 14.43
N LEU A 372 -4.15 -33.81 13.66
CA LEU A 372 -2.77 -33.42 13.90
C LEU A 372 -2.57 -32.71 15.24
N ILE A 373 -3.50 -31.84 15.67
CA ILE A 373 -3.36 -31.13 16.95
C ILE A 373 -3.66 -32.01 18.17
N GLU A 374 -4.44 -33.08 18.01
CA GLU A 374 -4.57 -34.13 19.05
C GLU A 374 -3.25 -34.88 19.26
N GLU A 375 -2.55 -35.19 18.18
CA GLU A 375 -1.24 -35.86 18.22
C GLU A 375 -0.10 -34.91 18.64
N TYR A 376 -0.18 -33.63 18.23
CA TYR A 376 0.83 -32.60 18.46
C TYR A 376 0.19 -31.32 19.04
N PRO A 377 -0.15 -31.30 20.34
CA PRO A 377 -0.81 -30.17 20.99
C PRO A 377 -0.04 -28.86 20.83
N ASP A 378 -0.77 -27.77 20.53
CA ASP A 378 -0.26 -26.39 20.37
C ASP A 378 0.71 -26.15 19.19
N ARG A 379 0.92 -27.14 18.31
CA ARG A 379 1.89 -27.05 17.19
C ARG A 379 1.26 -26.89 15.81
N VAL A 380 -0.07 -26.77 15.74
CA VAL A 380 -0.83 -26.72 14.48
C VAL A 380 -1.70 -25.48 14.45
N VAL A 381 -1.64 -24.74 13.34
CA VAL A 381 -2.53 -23.60 13.04
C VAL A 381 -3.22 -23.87 11.70
N LEU A 382 -4.51 -23.53 11.60
CA LEU A 382 -5.24 -23.60 10.35
C LEU A 382 -5.44 -22.19 9.78
N ASN A 383 -4.85 -21.94 8.62
CA ASN A 383 -5.06 -20.75 7.82
C ASN A 383 -6.18 -21.02 6.80
N VAL A 384 -7.38 -20.49 7.04
CA VAL A 384 -8.59 -20.88 6.29
C VAL A 384 -8.62 -20.38 4.84
N GLY A 385 -7.64 -19.55 4.43
CA GLY A 385 -7.54 -19.05 3.07
C GLY A 385 -6.42 -18.03 2.88
N CYS A 386 -6.16 -17.69 1.63
CA CYS A 386 -5.19 -16.68 1.21
C CYS A 386 -5.87 -15.87 0.09
N GLU A 387 -5.86 -14.54 0.21
CA GLU A 387 -6.32 -13.58 -0.81
C GLU A 387 -7.58 -14.00 -1.60
N LEU A 388 -8.63 -14.45 -0.89
CA LEU A 388 -9.81 -15.08 -1.51
C LEU A 388 -10.50 -14.18 -2.53
N THR A 389 -10.36 -12.85 -2.40
CA THR A 389 -10.91 -11.90 -3.38
C THR A 389 -10.39 -12.13 -4.80
N ILE A 390 -9.16 -12.65 -4.96
CA ILE A 390 -8.57 -12.98 -6.26
C ILE A 390 -8.37 -14.49 -6.47
N LEU A 391 -8.09 -15.27 -5.44
CA LEU A 391 -7.86 -16.71 -5.58
C LEU A 391 -9.15 -17.51 -5.79
N ASN A 392 -10.28 -17.03 -5.28
CA ASN A 392 -11.56 -17.75 -5.33
C ASN A 392 -12.64 -17.01 -6.11
N ARG A 393 -13.60 -17.78 -6.64
CA ARG A 393 -14.75 -17.23 -7.38
C ARG A 393 -15.77 -16.60 -6.44
N ASP A 394 -16.74 -15.91 -7.04
CA ASP A 394 -17.96 -15.39 -6.39
C ASP A 394 -17.78 -14.19 -5.42
N ILE A 395 -16.57 -13.66 -5.27
CA ILE A 395 -16.29 -12.38 -4.58
C ILE A 395 -16.14 -11.22 -5.58
N ILE A 396 -15.03 -11.20 -6.34
CA ILE A 396 -14.79 -10.28 -7.45
C ILE A 396 -15.17 -10.97 -8.77
N PRO A 397 -15.85 -10.30 -9.72
CA PRO A 397 -16.18 -10.89 -11.00
C PRO A 397 -14.95 -11.33 -11.79
N GLY A 398 -14.92 -12.60 -12.20
CA GLY A 398 -13.87 -13.16 -13.06
C GLY A 398 -13.88 -14.68 -13.00
N ARG A 399 -13.81 -15.33 -14.18
CA ARG A 399 -13.86 -16.80 -14.29
C ARG A 399 -12.57 -17.50 -13.85
N ASP A 400 -11.46 -16.77 -13.82
CA ASP A 400 -10.11 -17.25 -13.52
C ASP A 400 -9.39 -16.21 -12.65
N MET A 401 -8.39 -16.64 -11.89
CA MET A 401 -7.59 -15.80 -10.98
C MET A 401 -7.09 -14.54 -11.70
N ARG A 402 -6.46 -14.72 -12.86
CA ARG A 402 -5.91 -13.61 -13.67
C ARG A 402 -6.95 -12.54 -13.98
N ARG A 403 -8.17 -12.92 -14.37
CA ARG A 403 -9.26 -11.96 -14.62
C ARG A 403 -9.71 -11.25 -13.36
N ARG A 404 -9.70 -11.91 -12.20
CA ARG A 404 -10.03 -11.27 -10.91
C ARG A 404 -8.94 -10.31 -10.45
N THR A 405 -7.66 -10.65 -10.63
CA THR A 405 -6.54 -9.73 -10.43
C THR A 405 -6.68 -8.49 -11.30
N MET A 406 -7.01 -8.65 -12.59
CA MET A 406 -7.29 -7.51 -13.47
C MET A 406 -8.52 -6.72 -13.03
N ALA A 407 -9.58 -7.41 -12.60
CA ALA A 407 -10.80 -6.77 -12.11
C ALA A 407 -10.55 -6.00 -10.81
N LEU A 408 -9.61 -6.42 -9.96
CA LEU A 408 -9.24 -5.70 -8.73
C LEU A 408 -8.79 -4.27 -9.00
N TYR A 409 -8.16 -3.96 -10.13
CA TYR A 409 -7.85 -2.57 -10.49
C TYR A 409 -9.10 -1.69 -10.65
N VAL A 410 -10.22 -2.27 -11.11
CA VAL A 410 -11.49 -1.57 -11.26
C VAL A 410 -12.27 -1.59 -9.93
N PHE A 411 -12.36 -2.77 -9.30
CA PHE A 411 -13.11 -2.97 -8.06
C PHE A 411 -12.40 -2.41 -6.82
N GLY A 412 -11.12 -2.07 -6.92
CA GLY A 412 -10.34 -1.37 -5.89
C GLY A 412 -10.93 -0.01 -5.52
N MET A 413 -11.71 0.61 -6.41
CA MET A 413 -12.48 1.82 -6.13
C MET A 413 -13.76 1.54 -5.30
N LEU A 414 -14.17 0.28 -5.17
CA LEU A 414 -15.38 -0.16 -4.48
C LEU A 414 -15.07 -1.20 -3.39
N PRO A 415 -14.18 -0.90 -2.42
CA PRO A 415 -13.73 -1.89 -1.43
C PRO A 415 -14.87 -2.50 -0.61
N PHE A 416 -15.92 -1.73 -0.32
CA PHE A 416 -17.11 -2.22 0.37
C PHE A 416 -17.79 -3.40 -0.35
N TYR A 417 -17.76 -3.41 -1.68
CA TYR A 417 -18.41 -4.46 -2.49
C TYR A 417 -17.77 -5.84 -2.24
N TYR A 418 -16.45 -5.93 -2.32
CA TYR A 418 -15.76 -7.20 -2.15
C TYR A 418 -15.52 -7.52 -0.67
N ASN A 419 -15.22 -6.54 0.19
CA ASN A 419 -15.00 -6.78 1.62
C ASN A 419 -16.25 -7.30 2.33
N ARG A 420 -17.46 -6.86 1.94
CA ARG A 420 -18.70 -7.42 2.52
C ARG A 420 -18.91 -8.89 2.13
N ARG A 421 -18.52 -9.27 0.92
CA ARG A 421 -18.64 -10.65 0.42
C ARG A 421 -17.55 -11.53 1.04
N LEU A 422 -16.31 -11.05 1.05
CA LEU A 422 -15.18 -11.66 1.72
C LEU A 422 -15.51 -11.99 3.18
N ASN A 423 -15.94 -11.01 3.98
CA ASN A 423 -16.26 -11.23 5.39
C ASN A 423 -17.50 -12.11 5.62
N ARG A 424 -18.34 -12.33 4.60
CA ARG A 424 -19.42 -13.32 4.69
C ARG A 424 -18.88 -14.74 4.53
N VAL A 425 -18.03 -14.97 3.53
CA VAL A 425 -17.43 -16.29 3.32
C VAL A 425 -16.43 -16.63 4.43
N LEU A 426 -15.59 -15.68 4.87
CA LEU A 426 -14.64 -15.90 5.97
C LEU A 426 -15.33 -16.32 7.27
N ARG A 427 -16.50 -15.73 7.59
CA ARG A 427 -17.28 -16.15 8.75
C ARG A 427 -17.74 -17.60 8.63
N ARG A 428 -18.26 -17.99 7.46
CA ARG A 428 -18.68 -19.37 7.19
C ARG A 428 -17.50 -20.35 7.23
N LEU A 429 -16.34 -19.97 6.70
CA LEU A 429 -15.12 -20.79 6.77
C LEU A 429 -14.66 -20.97 8.22
N ALA A 430 -14.64 -19.89 9.00
CA ALA A 430 -14.27 -19.97 10.41
C ALA A 430 -15.27 -20.80 11.22
N GLU A 431 -16.58 -20.65 11.01
CA GLU A 431 -17.61 -21.48 11.66
C GLU A 431 -17.38 -22.97 11.38
N VAL A 432 -17.24 -23.36 10.11
CA VAL A 432 -17.01 -24.76 9.72
C VAL A 432 -15.67 -25.28 10.24
N ALA A 433 -14.63 -24.47 10.22
CA ALA A 433 -13.33 -24.85 10.75
C ALA A 433 -13.37 -25.09 12.27
N ARG A 434 -14.02 -24.20 13.04
CA ARG A 434 -14.13 -24.34 14.51
C ARG A 434 -14.91 -25.56 14.96
N GLU A 435 -15.87 -26.03 14.17
CA GLU A 435 -16.61 -27.27 14.47
C GLU A 435 -15.70 -28.50 14.50
N ARG A 436 -14.57 -28.47 13.80
CA ARG A 436 -13.73 -29.64 13.53
C ARG A 436 -12.29 -29.48 14.03
N PHE A 437 -11.87 -28.26 14.34
CA PHE A 437 -10.53 -27.93 14.78
C PHE A 437 -10.54 -27.00 16.01
N PRO A 438 -10.04 -27.46 17.17
CA PRO A 438 -10.03 -26.67 18.40
C PRO A 438 -8.86 -25.67 18.49
N GLY A 439 -7.89 -25.74 17.59
CA GLY A 439 -6.68 -24.91 17.61
C GLY A 439 -6.83 -23.53 16.97
N PRO A 440 -5.73 -22.78 16.85
CA PRO A 440 -5.74 -21.40 16.36
C PRO A 440 -6.14 -21.26 14.88
N LEU A 441 -7.06 -20.34 14.58
CA LEU A 441 -7.44 -19.98 13.22
C LEU A 441 -6.85 -18.64 12.78
N THR A 442 -6.51 -18.56 11.50
CA THR A 442 -6.09 -17.34 10.83
C THR A 442 -6.58 -17.30 9.39
N TYR A 443 -6.30 -16.18 8.71
CA TYR A 443 -6.57 -15.94 7.31
C TYR A 443 -5.42 -15.09 6.74
N GLY A 444 -4.87 -15.43 5.58
CA GLY A 444 -3.87 -14.60 4.87
C GLY A 444 -4.56 -13.56 4.01
N SER A 445 -4.56 -12.29 4.46
CA SER A 445 -5.24 -11.21 3.73
C SER A 445 -4.28 -10.41 2.86
N GLY A 446 -4.65 -10.18 1.61
CA GLY A 446 -3.95 -9.20 0.77
C GLY A 446 -4.13 -7.78 1.30
N THR A 447 -3.18 -6.88 1.02
CA THR A 447 -3.16 -5.52 1.58
C THR A 447 -4.39 -4.65 1.22
N TRP A 448 -5.15 -5.05 0.20
CA TRP A 448 -6.40 -4.42 -0.22
C TRP A 448 -7.65 -4.92 0.54
N GLU A 449 -7.55 -6.05 1.24
CA GLU A 449 -8.66 -6.66 1.94
C GLU A 449 -8.86 -6.03 3.33
N THR A 450 -10.12 -5.70 3.67
CA THR A 450 -10.49 -5.27 5.02
C THR A 450 -11.25 -6.40 5.70
N VAL A 451 -10.54 -7.14 6.55
CA VAL A 451 -11.03 -8.36 7.19
C VAL A 451 -11.66 -8.06 8.56
N ASP A 452 -12.80 -8.69 8.82
CA ASP A 452 -13.38 -8.85 10.15
C ASP A 452 -12.59 -9.94 10.88
N TRP A 453 -11.64 -9.53 11.72
CA TRP A 453 -10.78 -10.44 12.47
C TRP A 453 -11.46 -11.12 13.65
N THR A 454 -12.72 -10.81 13.96
CA THR A 454 -13.44 -11.34 15.13
C THR A 454 -13.37 -12.87 15.28
N PRO A 455 -13.60 -13.69 14.24
CA PRO A 455 -13.64 -15.15 14.36
C PRO A 455 -12.24 -15.82 14.37
N PHE A 456 -11.18 -15.06 14.11
CA PHE A 456 -9.79 -15.54 14.00
C PHE A 456 -8.99 -15.24 15.27
N ASP A 457 -7.98 -16.05 15.58
CA ASP A 457 -7.10 -15.83 16.76
C ASP A 457 -5.90 -14.95 16.40
N ILE A 458 -5.48 -15.04 15.13
CA ILE A 458 -4.27 -14.39 14.60
C ILE A 458 -4.67 -13.50 13.42
N ILE A 459 -4.00 -12.37 13.28
CA ILE A 459 -4.11 -11.48 12.12
C ILE A 459 -3.02 -11.90 11.12
N GLY A 460 -3.42 -12.50 10.00
CA GLY A 460 -2.51 -12.89 8.91
C GLY A 460 -2.55 -11.89 7.76
N VAL A 461 -1.40 -11.37 7.34
CA VAL A 461 -1.32 -10.45 6.21
C VAL A 461 -0.24 -10.85 5.21
N ASP A 462 -0.62 -10.90 3.93
CA ASP A 462 0.29 -11.14 2.81
C ASP A 462 0.88 -9.77 2.45
N TYR A 463 2.02 -9.46 3.07
CA TYR A 463 2.50 -8.09 3.26
C TYR A 463 3.79 -7.84 2.50
N TYR A 464 3.71 -7.84 1.18
CA TYR A 464 4.84 -7.52 0.32
C TYR A 464 5.17 -6.02 0.34
N LEU A 465 6.47 -5.71 0.39
CA LEU A 465 6.96 -4.35 0.26
C LEU A 465 7.10 -3.98 -1.22
N ASP A 466 6.40 -2.93 -1.62
CA ASP A 466 6.47 -2.37 -2.97
C ASP A 466 6.69 -0.85 -2.94
N GLU A 467 6.82 -0.25 -4.12
CA GLU A 467 6.99 1.19 -4.30
C GLU A 467 5.87 2.02 -3.66
N LEU A 468 4.61 1.54 -3.74
CA LEU A 468 3.43 2.24 -3.27
C LEU A 468 3.32 2.21 -1.74
N THR A 469 3.73 1.10 -1.13
CA THR A 469 3.61 0.83 0.30
C THR A 469 4.85 1.27 1.08
N ARG A 470 6.00 1.50 0.43
CA ARG A 470 7.27 1.82 1.10
C ARG A 470 7.17 2.94 2.13
N GLY A 471 6.41 4.00 1.84
CA GLY A 471 6.22 5.13 2.74
C GLY A 471 5.36 4.84 3.97
N SER A 472 4.51 3.80 3.93
CA SER A 472 3.53 3.48 4.97
C SER A 472 3.67 2.07 5.56
N TYR A 473 4.61 1.25 5.07
CA TYR A 473 4.73 -0.17 5.39
C TYR A 473 4.79 -0.44 6.91
N ARG A 474 5.70 0.22 7.61
CA ARG A 474 5.81 0.14 9.08
C ARG A 474 4.54 0.64 9.79
N GLN A 475 3.93 1.71 9.30
CA GLN A 475 2.71 2.25 9.89
C GLN A 475 1.54 1.28 9.76
N GLY A 476 1.46 0.53 8.66
CA GLY A 476 0.49 -0.54 8.45
C GLY A 476 0.62 -1.64 9.49
N LEU A 477 1.83 -2.17 9.71
CA LEU A 477 2.10 -3.17 10.76
C LEU A 477 1.70 -2.65 12.15
N ARG A 478 2.08 -1.41 12.49
CA ARG A 478 1.66 -0.77 13.76
C ARG A 478 0.15 -0.65 13.87
N ALA A 479 -0.57 -0.43 12.77
CA ALA A 479 -2.03 -0.33 12.79
C ALA A 479 -2.68 -1.69 13.06
N LEU A 480 -2.15 -2.77 12.47
CA LEU A 480 -2.60 -4.14 12.74
C LEU A 480 -2.35 -4.52 14.21
N ASN A 481 -1.18 -4.20 14.75
CA ASN A 481 -0.84 -4.50 16.15
C ASN A 481 -1.79 -3.82 17.17
N ARG A 482 -2.39 -2.68 16.82
CA ARG A 482 -3.38 -2.01 17.69
C ARG A 482 -4.69 -2.79 17.83
N LEU A 483 -4.95 -3.78 16.97
CA LEU A 483 -6.13 -4.64 17.07
C LEU A 483 -6.04 -5.64 18.24
N GLY A 484 -4.88 -5.75 18.88
CA GLY A 484 -4.71 -6.52 20.12
C GLY A 484 -4.66 -8.04 19.94
N LYS A 485 -4.48 -8.51 18.70
CA LYS A 485 -4.21 -9.93 18.37
C LYS A 485 -2.79 -10.06 17.81
N PRO A 486 -2.15 -11.23 17.91
CA PRO A 486 -0.85 -11.47 17.28
C PRO A 486 -0.93 -11.18 15.78
N VAL A 487 0.00 -10.38 15.27
CA VAL A 487 0.12 -10.07 13.84
C VAL A 487 1.21 -10.93 13.24
N VAL A 488 0.86 -11.66 12.19
CA VAL A 488 1.77 -12.52 11.43
C VAL A 488 1.77 -12.06 9.96
N VAL A 489 2.96 -11.82 9.43
CA VAL A 489 3.15 -11.63 7.99
C VAL A 489 3.13 -13.02 7.36
N THR A 490 1.97 -13.41 6.82
CA THR A 490 1.74 -14.74 6.25
C THR A 490 2.42 -14.96 4.93
N GLU A 491 2.78 -13.88 4.23
CA GLU A 491 3.68 -13.89 3.09
C GLU A 491 4.53 -12.62 3.02
N PHE A 492 5.83 -12.79 2.76
CA PHE A 492 6.72 -11.75 2.26
C PHE A 492 7.80 -12.38 1.37
N GLY A 493 8.42 -11.61 0.48
CA GLY A 493 9.47 -12.13 -0.38
C GLY A 493 9.89 -11.13 -1.45
N CYS A 494 10.76 -11.60 -2.35
CA CYS A 494 11.25 -10.84 -3.50
C CYS A 494 11.75 -11.81 -4.58
N CYS A 495 11.51 -11.48 -5.85
CA CYS A 495 12.16 -12.18 -6.96
C CYS A 495 13.64 -11.79 -7.08
N SER A 496 14.45 -12.61 -7.77
CA SER A 496 15.91 -12.45 -7.85
C SER A 496 16.36 -11.77 -9.14
N TYR A 497 15.85 -10.57 -9.42
CA TYR A 497 16.30 -9.72 -10.52
C TYR A 497 16.27 -8.23 -10.14
N ARG A 498 17.07 -7.42 -10.83
CA ARG A 498 17.15 -5.96 -10.58
C ARG A 498 15.82 -5.25 -10.80
N GLY A 499 15.36 -4.50 -9.80
CA GLY A 499 14.10 -3.77 -9.81
C GLY A 499 12.97 -4.52 -9.09
N ALA A 500 13.13 -5.82 -8.81
CA ALA A 500 12.16 -6.62 -8.07
C ALA A 500 11.87 -6.05 -6.66
N GLU A 501 12.85 -5.36 -6.06
CA GLU A 501 12.75 -4.73 -4.73
C GLU A 501 11.69 -3.62 -4.62
N THR A 502 11.10 -3.23 -5.76
CA THR A 502 10.05 -2.21 -5.84
C THR A 502 8.68 -2.78 -6.23
N LEU A 503 8.60 -4.07 -6.57
CA LEU A 503 7.42 -4.67 -7.18
C LEU A 503 6.56 -5.47 -6.20
N GLY A 504 7.09 -5.82 -5.01
CA GLY A 504 6.36 -6.61 -4.02
C GLY A 504 5.80 -7.90 -4.62
N GLY A 505 4.51 -8.16 -4.40
CA GLY A 505 3.81 -9.34 -4.93
C GLY A 505 3.75 -9.40 -6.47
N SER A 506 3.91 -8.26 -7.15
CA SER A 506 4.00 -8.19 -8.62
C SER A 506 5.38 -8.59 -9.18
N GLY A 507 6.33 -9.01 -8.33
CA GLY A 507 7.65 -9.44 -8.77
C GLY A 507 7.62 -10.56 -9.83
N GLY A 508 6.62 -11.43 -9.82
CA GLY A 508 6.45 -12.52 -10.79
C GLY A 508 5.77 -12.13 -12.11
N ASP A 509 5.24 -10.90 -12.26
CA ASP A 509 4.52 -10.44 -13.45
C ASP A 509 5.31 -10.53 -14.78
N PRO A 510 6.66 -10.41 -14.80
CA PRO A 510 7.44 -10.64 -16.01
C PRO A 510 7.24 -12.03 -16.62
N LEU A 511 6.99 -13.07 -15.81
CA LEU A 511 6.81 -14.43 -16.28
C LEU A 511 5.48 -14.59 -17.03
N ASP A 512 5.55 -15.07 -18.28
CA ASP A 512 4.40 -15.29 -19.13
C ASP A 512 3.80 -16.67 -18.92
N TRP A 513 2.59 -16.70 -18.35
CA TRP A 513 1.84 -17.91 -18.03
C TRP A 513 0.89 -18.38 -19.15
N ARG A 514 0.95 -17.78 -20.35
CA ARG A 514 0.03 -18.11 -21.45
C ARG A 514 0.39 -19.41 -22.17
N ASP A 515 1.67 -19.72 -22.24
CA ASP A 515 2.21 -20.94 -22.86
C ASP A 515 3.09 -21.63 -21.81
N LEU A 516 2.61 -22.76 -21.27
CA LEU A 516 3.32 -23.49 -20.22
C LEU A 516 4.53 -24.26 -20.75
N ASP A 517 4.54 -24.59 -22.04
CA ASP A 517 5.60 -25.37 -22.70
C ASP A 517 6.77 -24.48 -23.13
N ASP A 518 6.53 -23.19 -23.41
CA ASP A 518 7.57 -22.19 -23.70
C ASP A 518 7.38 -20.91 -22.88
N ARG A 519 7.47 -21.03 -21.55
CA ARG A 519 7.40 -19.88 -20.64
C ARG A 519 8.51 -18.88 -20.93
N ARG A 520 8.12 -17.61 -21.11
CA ARG A 520 9.03 -16.49 -21.40
C ARG A 520 9.00 -15.44 -20.31
N VAL A 521 10.17 -14.88 -20.02
CA VAL A 521 10.33 -13.74 -19.13
C VAL A 521 10.35 -12.46 -19.96
N ARG A 522 9.39 -11.57 -19.71
CA ARG A 522 9.20 -10.32 -20.44
C ARG A 522 9.99 -9.17 -19.81
N GLY A 523 10.36 -8.18 -20.62
CA GLY A 523 10.99 -6.95 -20.12
C GLY A 523 12.51 -7.04 -19.90
N ASN A 524 13.14 -8.16 -20.26
CA ASN A 524 14.60 -8.39 -20.17
C ASN A 524 15.18 -8.10 -18.77
N PRO A 525 14.61 -8.67 -17.68
CA PRO A 525 15.18 -8.52 -16.36
C PRO A 525 16.59 -9.12 -16.29
N VAL A 526 17.42 -8.54 -15.42
CA VAL A 526 18.77 -9.02 -15.17
C VAL A 526 18.78 -9.73 -13.82
N ARG A 527 19.10 -11.03 -13.83
CA ARG A 527 19.21 -11.85 -12.63
C ARG A 527 20.17 -11.21 -11.62
N ASP A 528 19.72 -11.15 -10.37
CA ASP A 528 20.46 -10.60 -9.24
C ASP A 528 19.90 -11.21 -7.95
N GLU A 529 20.56 -12.25 -7.44
CA GLU A 529 20.14 -12.92 -6.19
C GLU A 529 20.41 -12.05 -4.96
N GLY A 530 21.35 -11.10 -5.06
CA GLY A 530 21.63 -10.13 -4.02
C GLY A 530 20.43 -9.22 -3.73
N VAL A 531 19.65 -8.86 -4.75
CA VAL A 531 18.40 -8.11 -4.58
C VAL A 531 17.39 -8.85 -3.70
N GLN A 532 17.22 -10.16 -3.94
CA GLN A 532 16.35 -11.00 -3.11
C GLN A 532 16.89 -11.10 -1.67
N ALA A 533 18.20 -11.35 -1.52
CA ALA A 533 18.85 -11.46 -0.22
C ALA A 533 18.73 -10.18 0.62
N ASP A 534 19.05 -9.03 0.04
CA ASP A 534 18.97 -7.72 0.70
C ASP A 534 17.53 -7.40 1.14
N MET A 535 16.54 -7.73 0.32
CA MET A 535 15.13 -7.53 0.68
C MET A 535 14.71 -8.41 1.86
N ILE A 536 15.12 -9.68 1.87
CA ILE A 536 14.85 -10.60 2.98
C ILE A 536 15.42 -10.05 4.29
N GLU A 537 16.70 -9.67 4.30
CA GLU A 537 17.36 -9.12 5.50
C GLU A 537 16.67 -7.83 5.98
N LYS A 538 16.35 -6.93 5.04
CA LYS A 538 15.65 -5.67 5.32
C LYS A 538 14.27 -5.89 5.93
N LEU A 539 13.48 -6.85 5.43
CA LEU A 539 12.13 -7.09 5.93
C LEU A 539 12.15 -7.76 7.30
N ILE A 540 13.09 -8.68 7.54
CA ILE A 540 13.31 -9.23 8.89
C ILE A 540 13.67 -8.11 9.88
N ASP A 541 14.55 -7.17 9.50
CA ASP A 541 14.85 -5.99 10.32
C ASP A 541 13.61 -5.15 10.64
N VAL A 542 12.67 -5.01 9.69
CA VAL A 542 11.39 -4.35 9.93
C VAL A 542 10.58 -5.13 10.96
N TYR A 543 10.40 -6.43 10.78
CA TYR A 543 9.55 -7.24 11.67
C TYR A 543 10.10 -7.32 13.10
N GLU A 544 11.43 -7.40 13.25
CA GLU A 544 12.10 -7.35 14.55
C GLU A 544 11.92 -6.00 15.28
N THR A 545 11.57 -4.93 14.57
CA THR A 545 11.42 -3.57 15.11
C THR A 545 9.99 -3.05 15.13
N GLU A 546 9.01 -3.88 14.75
CA GLU A 546 7.59 -3.51 14.64
C GLU A 546 6.64 -4.41 15.44
N ASP A 547 7.14 -5.23 16.36
CA ASP A 547 6.36 -6.15 17.22
C ASP A 547 5.52 -7.15 16.41
N VAL A 548 6.10 -7.67 15.33
CA VAL A 548 5.47 -8.73 14.52
C VAL A 548 5.69 -10.08 15.21
N HIS A 549 4.62 -10.86 15.38
CA HIS A 549 4.66 -12.16 16.06
C HIS A 549 5.26 -13.27 15.18
N GLY A 550 5.09 -13.16 13.86
CA GLY A 550 5.57 -14.15 12.91
C GLY A 550 5.76 -13.61 11.51
N ALA A 551 6.66 -14.21 10.75
CA ALA A 551 6.83 -13.89 9.34
C ALA A 551 7.17 -15.17 8.55
N PHE A 552 6.46 -15.39 7.44
CA PHE A 552 6.68 -16.51 6.54
C PHE A 552 7.25 -16.02 5.21
N LEU A 553 8.48 -16.44 4.91
CA LEU A 553 9.08 -16.15 3.62
C LEU A 553 8.39 -16.99 2.53
N CYS A 554 7.87 -16.32 1.50
CA CYS A 554 7.47 -16.93 0.26
C CYS A 554 8.69 -17.00 -0.66
N MET A 555 9.25 -18.17 -0.97
CA MET A 555 8.95 -19.52 -0.46
C MET A 555 10.18 -20.43 -0.60
N PHE A 556 10.16 -21.66 -0.10
CA PHE A 556 11.32 -22.57 -0.20
C PHE A 556 11.71 -22.83 -1.67
N VAL A 557 10.81 -23.44 -2.45
CA VAL A 557 11.03 -23.80 -3.85
C VAL A 557 9.78 -23.58 -4.69
N GLU A 558 9.95 -23.03 -5.88
CA GLU A 558 8.90 -22.94 -6.91
C GLU A 558 9.32 -23.85 -8.07
N GLY A 559 9.08 -25.15 -7.93
CA GLY A 559 9.78 -26.21 -8.67
C GLY A 559 9.56 -26.20 -10.17
N ASP A 560 8.40 -25.75 -10.64
CA ASP A 560 8.12 -25.62 -12.06
C ASP A 560 8.75 -24.35 -12.67
N CYS A 561 9.22 -23.39 -11.90
CA CYS A 561 9.97 -22.22 -12.38
C CYS A 561 11.47 -22.57 -12.54
N ARG A 562 11.83 -23.09 -13.72
CA ARG A 562 13.17 -23.63 -13.99
C ARG A 562 14.21 -22.53 -14.26
N TYR A 563 15.45 -22.77 -13.82
CA TYR A 563 16.59 -21.96 -14.18
C TYR A 563 16.96 -22.11 -15.66
N SER A 564 17.40 -21.02 -16.29
CA SER A 564 18.02 -21.04 -17.60
C SER A 564 19.17 -20.03 -17.69
N PRO A 565 20.29 -20.35 -18.38
CA PRO A 565 21.30 -19.34 -18.70
C PRO A 565 20.81 -18.31 -19.72
N ASP A 566 19.71 -18.58 -20.44
CA ASP A 566 19.03 -17.60 -21.29
C ASP A 566 18.06 -16.77 -20.43
N PRO A 567 18.31 -15.45 -20.22
CA PRO A 567 17.46 -14.60 -19.39
C PRO A 567 16.01 -14.54 -19.83
N THR A 568 15.71 -14.83 -21.10
CA THR A 568 14.33 -14.84 -21.62
C THR A 568 13.54 -16.09 -21.22
N ARG A 569 14.22 -17.10 -20.66
CA ARG A 569 13.67 -18.40 -20.24
C ARG A 569 13.94 -18.74 -18.78
N ASP A 570 14.70 -17.91 -18.07
CA ASP A 570 15.02 -18.11 -16.65
C ASP A 570 13.80 -17.78 -15.76
N SER A 571 12.85 -18.71 -15.70
CA SER A 571 11.62 -18.55 -14.91
C SER A 571 11.94 -18.46 -13.42
N ASP A 572 13.03 -19.09 -12.98
CA ASP A 572 13.52 -19.04 -11.60
C ASP A 572 13.90 -17.63 -11.14
N MET A 573 14.39 -16.75 -12.03
CA MET A 573 14.71 -15.38 -11.59
C MET A 573 13.45 -14.58 -11.24
N ALA A 574 12.34 -14.87 -11.93
CA ALA A 574 11.03 -14.23 -11.78
C ALA A 574 10.09 -15.03 -10.86
N SER A 575 10.64 -15.91 -10.02
CA SER A 575 9.93 -16.70 -9.02
C SER A 575 10.31 -16.25 -7.61
N PHE A 576 9.56 -16.68 -6.59
CA PHE A 576 9.83 -16.30 -5.19
C PHE A 576 10.71 -17.31 -4.43
N GLY A 577 11.01 -18.46 -5.04
CA GLY A 577 11.81 -19.52 -4.42
C GLY A 577 13.20 -19.04 -3.97
N ILE A 578 13.66 -19.49 -2.80
CA ILE A 578 15.04 -19.26 -2.30
C ILE A 578 16.01 -20.39 -2.63
N VAL A 579 15.52 -21.50 -3.17
CA VAL A 579 16.36 -22.49 -3.84
C VAL A 579 16.09 -22.45 -5.34
N ARG A 580 17.13 -22.70 -6.13
CA ARG A 580 17.11 -22.68 -7.58
C ARG A 580 16.84 -24.09 -8.11
N PRO A 581 15.72 -24.33 -8.81
CA PRO A 581 15.49 -25.57 -9.52
C PRO A 581 16.50 -25.77 -10.66
N PRO A 582 16.86 -27.02 -10.99
CA PRO A 582 17.78 -27.33 -12.08
C PRO A 582 17.19 -26.91 -13.43
N SER A 583 18.05 -26.69 -14.42
CA SER A 583 17.56 -26.38 -15.78
C SER A 583 16.78 -27.54 -16.39
N LEU A 584 15.93 -27.28 -17.38
CA LEU A 584 15.20 -28.34 -18.09
C LEU A 584 16.16 -29.30 -18.81
N GLU A 585 17.25 -28.76 -19.37
CA GLU A 585 18.26 -29.52 -20.14
C GLU A 585 19.05 -30.50 -19.28
N SER A 586 19.08 -30.31 -17.96
CA SER A 586 19.78 -31.21 -17.03
C SER A 586 19.10 -32.57 -16.88
N GLY A 587 17.80 -32.68 -17.18
CA GLY A 587 17.00 -33.88 -16.93
C GLY A 587 16.71 -34.18 -15.45
N LEU A 588 17.29 -33.41 -14.52
CA LEU A 588 17.02 -33.52 -13.09
C LEU A 588 15.69 -32.84 -12.75
N SER A 589 15.05 -33.23 -11.64
CA SER A 589 13.84 -32.58 -11.16
C SER A 589 13.99 -32.08 -9.73
N PRO A 590 13.50 -30.87 -9.41
CA PRO A 590 13.40 -30.41 -8.04
C PRO A 590 12.44 -31.26 -7.20
N ASP A 591 11.48 -31.94 -7.83
CA ASP A 591 10.59 -32.87 -7.13
C ASP A 591 11.35 -34.09 -6.57
N ASP A 592 12.56 -34.37 -7.06
CA ASP A 592 13.44 -35.42 -6.51
C ASP A 592 14.51 -34.86 -5.55
N GLY A 593 14.36 -33.61 -5.09
CA GLY A 593 15.29 -32.95 -4.19
C GLY A 593 16.53 -32.36 -4.87
N HIS A 594 16.51 -32.20 -6.19
CA HIS A 594 17.58 -31.50 -6.90
C HIS A 594 17.32 -30.00 -6.93
N TRP A 595 18.07 -29.22 -6.16
CA TRP A 595 18.07 -27.76 -6.18
C TRP A 595 19.38 -27.23 -5.61
N GLU A 596 19.67 -25.96 -5.86
CA GLU A 596 20.85 -25.27 -5.31
C GLU A 596 20.41 -24.06 -4.47
N PRO A 597 21.03 -23.79 -3.30
CA PRO A 597 20.65 -22.62 -2.50
C PRO A 597 21.00 -21.32 -3.22
N LYS A 598 20.06 -20.35 -3.23
CA LYS A 598 20.31 -18.99 -3.71
C LYS A 598 20.94 -18.13 -2.62
N GLU A 599 21.40 -16.93 -2.96
CA GLU A 599 21.84 -15.96 -1.95
C GLU A 599 20.77 -15.65 -0.88
N GLY A 600 19.48 -15.66 -1.27
CA GLY A 600 18.34 -15.50 -0.37
C GLY A 600 18.22 -16.62 0.69
N PHE A 601 18.60 -17.85 0.36
CA PHE A 601 18.66 -18.97 1.32
C PHE A 601 19.66 -18.66 2.43
N HIS A 602 20.87 -18.25 2.04
CA HIS A 602 21.93 -17.93 2.99
C HIS A 602 21.59 -16.70 3.84
N ALA A 603 20.93 -15.70 3.26
CA ALA A 603 20.42 -14.54 3.99
C ALA A 603 19.42 -14.93 5.09
N LEU A 604 18.42 -15.75 4.75
CA LEU A 604 17.44 -16.24 5.72
C LEU A 604 18.11 -17.05 6.84
N ALA A 605 18.95 -18.03 6.47
CA ALA A 605 19.69 -18.87 7.42
C ALA A 605 20.51 -18.02 8.40
N ARG A 606 21.27 -17.03 7.92
CA ARG A 606 22.03 -16.13 8.79
C ARG A 606 21.12 -15.36 9.76
N ARG A 607 20.01 -14.80 9.27
CA ARG A 607 19.13 -13.98 10.11
C ARG A 607 18.39 -14.80 11.16
N TYR A 608 17.96 -16.01 10.83
CA TYR A 608 17.30 -16.89 11.79
C TYR A 608 18.30 -17.60 12.73
N GLY A 609 19.52 -17.94 12.29
CA GLY A 609 20.55 -18.62 13.09
C GLY A 609 21.43 -17.75 14.00
N ALA A 610 21.37 -16.41 13.90
CA ALA A 610 22.32 -15.47 14.53
C ALA A 610 22.51 -15.57 16.07
N GLU A 611 21.63 -16.25 16.82
CA GLU A 611 21.81 -16.48 18.27
C GLU A 611 22.40 -17.84 18.64
N ASP A 612 22.30 -18.86 17.78
CA ASP A 612 22.88 -20.19 18.05
C ASP A 612 24.41 -20.12 18.03
N LEU A 613 24.97 -19.30 17.14
CA LEU A 613 26.40 -18.94 17.11
C LEU A 613 26.86 -18.17 18.36
N ASN A 614 26.03 -17.26 18.90
CA ASN A 614 26.39 -16.48 20.08
C ASN A 614 26.28 -17.26 21.40
N ARG A 615 25.41 -18.29 21.47
CA ARG A 615 25.41 -19.26 22.58
C ARG A 615 26.55 -20.26 22.48
N ALA A 616 26.86 -20.76 21.29
CA ALA A 616 27.97 -21.69 21.07
C ALA A 616 29.36 -21.06 21.32
N VAL A 617 29.50 -19.74 21.17
CA VAL A 617 30.72 -18.99 21.50
C VAL A 617 30.81 -18.62 22.99
N ARG A 618 29.70 -18.69 23.73
CA ARG A 618 29.63 -18.37 25.17
C ARG A 618 29.57 -19.60 26.09
N ALA A 619 29.24 -20.76 25.54
CA ALA A 619 29.36 -22.08 26.19
C ALA A 619 30.74 -22.66 25.90
#